data_AF-A0A327TI55-F1
#
_entry.id   AF-A0A327TI55-F1
#
_cell.length_a   1.000
_cell.length_b   1.000
_cell.length_c   1.000
_cell.angle_alpha   90.00
_cell.angle_beta   90.00
_cell.angle_gamma   90.00
#
_symmetry.space_group_name_H-M   'P 1'
#
loop_
_entity.id
_entity.type
_entity.pdbx_description
1 polymer ?
#
loop_
_entity_poly.entity_id
_entity_poly.type
_entity_poly.pdbx_seq_one_letter_code
_entity_poly.pdbx_strand_id
1 'polypeptide(L)'
;MRLSTVILPVHRWSEGRQVWRRAEELGFHAAYTYDHLSWQSFREEPWFGSVPTLTAAATATERIRLGTLLTSVKPRSPVAC
;
A
#
# COMPACT_ATOMS: atom_id res chain seq x y z
N MET A 1 -18.72 7.79 11.68
CA MET A 1 -18.18 6.84 10.69
C MET A 1 -16.74 7.25 10.37
N ARG A 2 -15.81 6.30 10.16
CA ARG A 2 -14.40 6.58 9.82
C ARG A 2 -14.13 6.08 8.41
N LEU A 3 -13.67 6.97 7.54
CA LEU A 3 -13.35 6.65 6.15
C LEU A 3 -11.86 6.31 6.05
N SER A 4 -11.54 5.25 5.31
CA SER A 4 -10.17 4.82 5.01
C SER A 4 -10.00 4.68 3.51
N THR A 5 -8.77 4.82 3.02
CA THR A 5 -8.46 4.76 1.59
C THR A 5 -7.47 3.64 1.27
N VAL A 6 -7.46 3.20 0.02
CA VAL A 6 -6.47 2.25 -0.51
C VAL A 6 -5.71 2.95 -1.63
N ILE A 7 -4.39 2.97 -1.53
CA ILE A 7 -3.48 3.56 -2.52
C ILE A 7 -2.71 2.41 -3.15
N LEU A 8 -2.81 2.28 -4.47
CA LEU A 8 -2.12 1.23 -5.22
C LEU A 8 -0.62 1.55 -5.32
N PRO A 9 0.28 0.55 -5.18
CA PRO A 9 1.72 0.75 -5.28
C PRO A 9 2.17 0.79 -6.75
N VAL A 10 1.49 1.56 -7.58
CA VAL A 10 1.75 1.70 -9.03
C VAL A 10 2.49 2.99 -9.37
N HIS A 11 2.42 3.99 -8.49
CA HIS A 11 3.04 5.28 -8.71
C HIS A 11 4.51 5.28 -8.30
N ARG A 12 5.36 5.91 -9.13
CA ARG A 12 6.72 6.26 -8.70
C ARG A 12 6.64 7.18 -7.48
N TRP A 13 7.65 7.10 -6.60
CA TRP A 13 7.62 7.79 -5.30
C TRP A 13 7.40 9.32 -5.41
N SER A 14 7.91 9.97 -6.45
CA SER A 14 7.70 11.39 -6.71
C SER A 14 6.22 11.80 -6.74
N GLU A 15 5.38 10.95 -7.34
CA GLU A 15 3.93 11.15 -7.44
C GLU A 15 3.22 10.54 -6.23
N GLY A 16 3.61 9.31 -5.85
CA GLY A 16 3.01 8.59 -4.72
C GLY A 16 3.06 9.38 -3.43
N ARG A 17 4.18 10.07 -3.14
CA ARG A 17 4.32 10.92 -1.94
C ARG A 17 3.19 11.96 -1.82
N GLN A 18 2.79 12.59 -2.92
CA GLN A 18 1.71 13.58 -2.92
C GLN A 18 0.36 12.92 -2.63
N VAL A 19 0.11 11.72 -3.17
CA VAL A 19 -1.11 10.96 -2.92
C VAL A 19 -1.24 10.56 -1.45
N TRP A 20 -0.17 10.06 -0.83
CA TRP A 20 -0.15 9.68 0.60
C TRP A 20 -0.36 10.89 1.52
N ARG A 21 0.30 12.02 1.22
CA ARG A 21 0.07 13.27 1.95
C ARG A 21 -1.35 13.78 1.81
N ARG A 22 -1.89 13.71 0.58
CA ARG A 22 -3.26 14.14 0.34
C ARG A 22 -4.27 13.29 1.10
N ALA A 23 -4.02 12.00 1.26
CA ALA A 23 -4.86 11.13 2.09
C ALA A 23 -4.86 11.59 3.57
N GLU A 24 -3.73 12.01 4.10
CA GLU A 24 -3.68 12.58 5.45
C GLU A 24 -4.40 13.94 5.54
N GLU A 25 -4.18 14.84 4.58
CA GLU A 25 -4.82 16.17 4.52
C GLU A 25 -6.34 16.09 4.40
N LEU A 26 -6.86 15.09 3.67
CA LEU A 26 -8.29 14.84 3.53
C LEU A 26 -8.92 14.25 4.80
N GLY A 27 -8.12 13.94 5.82
CA GLY A 27 -8.61 13.44 7.10
C GLY A 27 -9.02 11.97 7.08
N PHE A 28 -8.45 11.16 6.17
CA PHE A 28 -8.67 9.72 6.21
C PHE A 28 -8.12 9.13 7.51
N HIS A 29 -8.86 8.16 8.06
CA HIS A 29 -8.47 7.51 9.30
C HIS A 29 -7.26 6.59 9.13
N ALA A 30 -7.24 5.85 8.02
CA ALA A 30 -6.16 4.95 7.64
C ALA A 30 -6.01 4.92 6.11
N ALA A 31 -4.79 4.65 5.66
CA ALA A 31 -4.45 4.40 4.27
C ALA A 31 -3.76 3.04 4.15
N TYR A 32 -4.18 2.25 3.16
CA TYR A 32 -3.68 0.89 2.94
C TYR A 32 -3.05 0.74 1.55
N THR A 33 -2.10 -0.18 1.40
CA THR A 33 -1.58 -0.63 0.09
C THR A 33 -1.74 -2.15 -0.05
N TYR A 34 -1.77 -2.68 -1.27
CA TYR A 34 -1.81 -4.12 -1.48
C TYR A 34 -0.45 -4.78 -1.21
N ASP A 35 -0.47 -5.92 -0.53
CA ASP A 35 0.73 -6.73 -0.23
C ASP A 35 1.19 -7.66 -1.37
N HIS A 36 0.44 -7.67 -2.47
CA HIS A 36 0.72 -8.59 -3.56
C HIS A 36 2.09 -8.32 -4.15
N LEU A 37 2.93 -9.35 -4.25
CA LEU A 37 4.22 -9.29 -4.95
C LEU A 37 4.03 -9.30 -6.48
N SER A 38 2.83 -9.59 -6.98
CA SER A 38 2.49 -9.48 -8.40
C SER A 38 0.98 -9.45 -8.60
N TRP A 39 0.49 -8.48 -9.37
CA TRP A 39 -0.85 -8.53 -9.95
C TRP A 39 -0.68 -8.91 -11.42
N GLN A 40 -1.25 -10.03 -11.87
CA GLN A 40 -1.03 -10.57 -13.23
C GLN A 40 -1.41 -9.59 -14.36
N SER A 41 -2.31 -8.65 -14.08
CA SER A 41 -2.74 -7.56 -14.97
C SER A 41 -1.74 -6.39 -15.08
N PHE A 42 -0.74 -6.27 -14.19
CA PHE A 42 0.30 -5.21 -14.20
C PHE A 42 1.67 -5.78 -14.58
N ARG A 43 1.75 -6.69 -15.55
CA ARG A 43 3.03 -7.31 -15.98
C ARG A 43 4.04 -6.31 -16.57
N GLU A 44 3.55 -5.21 -17.14
CA GLU A 44 4.37 -4.22 -17.85
C GLU A 44 4.53 -2.90 -17.08
N GLU A 45 3.84 -2.76 -15.95
CA GLU A 45 3.83 -1.53 -15.16
C GLU A 45 4.52 -1.73 -13.81
N PRO A 46 5.12 -0.67 -13.24
CA PRO A 46 5.86 -0.76 -12.00
C PRO A 46 4.93 -1.12 -10.84
N TRP A 47 5.10 -2.32 -10.30
CA TRP A 47 4.43 -2.73 -9.06
C TRP A 47 5.43 -2.71 -7.91
N PHE A 48 5.37 -1.69 -7.07
CA PHE A 48 6.27 -1.53 -5.93
C PHE A 48 5.88 -2.46 -4.78
N GLY A 49 6.88 -2.95 -4.05
CA GLY A 49 6.65 -3.74 -2.85
C GLY A 49 5.87 -2.95 -1.80
N SER A 50 4.98 -3.64 -1.08
CA SER A 50 4.17 -3.04 0.00
C SER A 50 5.02 -2.46 1.12
N VAL A 51 6.03 -3.19 1.60
CA VAL A 51 6.95 -2.76 2.65
C VAL A 51 7.68 -1.46 2.29
N PRO A 52 8.43 -1.35 1.17
CA PRO A 52 9.09 -0.10 0.82
C PRO A 52 8.10 1.04 0.56
N THR A 53 6.91 0.74 0.02
CA THR A 53 5.86 1.74 -0.18
C THR A 53 5.35 2.30 1.15
N LEU A 54 5.07 1.44 2.13
CA LEU A 54 4.62 1.85 3.45
C LEU A 54 5.72 2.55 4.26
N THR A 55 6.97 2.10 4.15
CA THR A 55 8.12 2.79 4.74
C THR A 55 8.23 4.20 4.19
N ALA A 56 8.13 4.36 2.87
CA ALA A 56 8.17 5.67 2.23
C ALA A 56 6.98 6.53 2.67
N ALA A 57 5.76 5.98 2.69
CA ALA A 57 4.56 6.65 3.17
C ALA A 57 4.71 7.14 4.63
N ALA A 58 5.30 6.33 5.51
CA ALA A 58 5.56 6.68 6.90
C ALA A 58 6.51 7.89 7.05
N THR A 59 7.43 8.11 6.08
CA THR A 59 8.26 9.32 6.06
C THR A 59 7.56 10.55 5.49
N ALA A 60 6.44 10.36 4.79
CA ALA A 60 5.70 11.43 4.12
C ALA A 60 4.50 11.95 4.93
N THR A 61 4.00 11.15 5.88
CA THR A 61 2.79 11.40 6.70
C THR A 61 3.09 11.27 8.19
N GLU A 62 2.33 11.93 9.06
CA GLU A 62 2.65 12.01 10.50
C GLU A 62 1.63 11.34 11.43
N ARG A 63 0.35 11.29 11.03
CA ARG A 63 -0.79 10.95 11.90
C ARG A 63 -1.71 9.88 11.30
N ILE A 64 -1.75 9.75 9.98
CA ILE A 64 -2.57 8.72 9.32
C ILE A 64 -2.04 7.33 9.63
N ARG A 65 -2.94 6.36 9.88
CA ARG A 65 -2.55 4.97 10.10
C ARG A 65 -2.23 4.31 8.75
N LEU A 66 -1.12 3.58 8.71
CA LEU A 66 -0.64 2.90 7.52
C LEU A 66 -0.79 1.38 7.69
N GLY A 67 -1.16 0.66 6.64
CA GLY A 67 -1.26 -0.80 6.68
C GLY A 67 -1.28 -1.47 5.32
N THR A 68 -1.21 -2.79 5.30
CA THR A 68 -1.42 -3.59 4.09
C THR A 68 -2.85 -4.12 4.03
N LEU A 69 -3.45 -4.04 2.85
CA LEU A 69 -4.70 -4.72 2.56
C LEU A 69 -4.38 -6.04 1.86
N LEU A 70 -4.50 -7.12 2.63
CA LEU A 70 -4.27 -8.48 2.18
C LEU A 70 -5.52 -8.98 1.46
N THR A 71 -5.46 -9.14 0.14
CA THR A 71 -6.47 -9.94 -0.58
C THR A 71 -5.86 -11.29 -0.91
N SER A 72 -6.15 -12.32 -0.13
CA SER A 72 -5.66 -13.71 -0.28
C SER A 72 -4.41 -14.05 0.53
N VAL A 73 -4.66 -14.61 1.72
CA VAL A 73 -3.83 -15.72 2.19
C VAL A 73 -4.05 -16.84 1.18
N LYS A 74 -3.18 -16.97 0.17
CA LYS A 74 -3.04 -18.29 -0.47
C LYS A 74 -2.74 -19.25 0.69
N PRO A 75 -3.52 -20.32 0.92
CA PRO A 75 -3.08 -21.36 1.85
C PRO A 75 -1.75 -21.87 1.30
N ARG A 76 -0.64 -21.46 1.94
CA ARG A 76 0.62 -22.15 1.72
C ARG A 76 0.45 -23.48 2.44
N SER A 77 0.40 -24.56 1.66
CA SER A 77 0.52 -25.90 2.21
C SER A 77 1.74 -25.92 3.14
N PRO A 78 1.62 -26.47 4.36
CA PRO A 78 2.74 -26.55 5.29
C PRO A 78 3.71 -27.61 4.75
N VAL A 79 4.76 -27.17 4.06
CA VAL A 79 5.95 -28.00 3.88
C VAL A 79 7.10 -27.27 4.56
N ALA A 80 7.34 -27.69 5.79
CA ALA A 80 8.68 -27.70 6.34
C ALA A 80 9.40 -28.90 5.72
N CYS A 81 10.46 -28.65 4.96
CA CYS A 81 11.61 -29.52 4.72
C CYS A 81 12.79 -28.62 4.33
#